data_AF-A0A662LEJ5-F1
#
_entry.id   AF-A0A662LEJ5-F1
#
_cell.length_a   1.000
_cell.length_b   1.000
_cell.length_c   1.000
_cell.angle_alpha   90.00
_cell.angle_beta   90.00
_cell.angle_gamma   90.00
#
_symmetry.space_group_name_H-M   'P 1'
#
loop_
_entity.id
_entity.type
_entity.pdbx_description
1 polymer ?
#
loop_
_entity_poly.entity_id
_entity_poly.type
_entity_poly.pdbx_seq_one_letter_code
_entity_poly.pdbx_strand_id
1 'polypeptide(L)'
;MLDKYFGELPEPFYLTRKEGTFVAGATCTEPHQSCFCVQFGGLSTEGLKYDLWFTDFGDVILVETGSARGEEVVKDLDLLNAPKELLYRKERIIERVEREQGFRRINDKKIFDWFSEEVTHEIWERLAEECYACGKCNMICPTCHCFDVVDMTDLEGSGERVRIWDACHLFRYGLVASGHNFRGERLARAQYRIYDKFYYPYERYGIFACVGCGRCFEACSADIDLRDVLKVAGGEGS
;
A
#
# COMPACT_ATOMS: atom_id res chain seq x y z
N MET A 1 6.06 -6.15 -1.52
CA MET A 1 4.98 -6.47 -2.49
C MET A 1 5.42 -6.15 -3.92
N LEU A 2 5.68 -4.89 -4.29
CA LEU A 2 6.05 -4.52 -5.66
C LEU A 2 7.27 -5.28 -6.19
N ASP A 3 8.26 -5.53 -5.31
CA ASP A 3 9.40 -6.42 -5.57
C ASP A 3 9.00 -7.81 -6.05
N LYS A 4 7.94 -8.39 -5.48
CA LYS A 4 7.45 -9.71 -5.88
C LYS A 4 6.74 -9.63 -7.23
N TYR A 5 5.94 -8.59 -7.43
CA TYR A 5 5.17 -8.41 -8.66
C TYR A 5 6.06 -8.14 -9.88
N PHE A 6 6.98 -7.18 -9.79
CA PHE A 6 7.87 -6.78 -10.88
C PHE A 6 9.21 -7.55 -10.91
N GLY A 7 9.49 -8.38 -9.91
CA GLY A 7 10.67 -9.23 -9.85
C GLY A 7 10.48 -10.60 -10.48
N GLU A 8 9.26 -11.15 -10.48
CA GLU A 8 8.98 -12.45 -11.13
C GLU A 8 9.19 -12.43 -12.64
N LEU A 9 8.78 -11.33 -13.27
CA LEU A 9 9.08 -11.00 -14.66
C LEU A 9 9.86 -9.69 -14.63
N PRO A 10 11.21 -9.74 -14.66
CA PRO A 10 12.08 -8.59 -14.47
C PRO A 10 11.66 -7.41 -15.34
N GLU A 11 10.98 -6.44 -14.73
CA GLU A 11 10.51 -5.26 -15.43
C GLU A 11 11.62 -4.21 -15.38
N PRO A 12 12.22 -3.83 -16.53
CA PRO A 12 13.46 -3.08 -16.54
C PRO A 12 13.29 -1.67 -15.96
N PHE A 13 12.16 -1.01 -16.20
CA PHE A 13 11.92 0.34 -15.70
C PHE A 13 11.76 0.36 -14.17
N TYR A 14 11.14 -0.65 -13.59
CA TYR A 14 11.02 -0.82 -12.16
C TYR A 14 12.37 -1.11 -11.51
N LEU A 15 13.13 -2.07 -12.05
CA LEU A 15 14.40 -2.50 -11.48
C LEU A 15 15.44 -1.39 -11.54
N THR A 16 15.59 -0.71 -12.68
CA THR A 16 16.50 0.44 -12.80
C THR A 16 16.17 1.56 -11.82
N ARG A 17 14.88 1.90 -11.68
CA ARG A 17 14.46 2.92 -10.69
C ARG A 17 14.75 2.46 -9.28
N LYS A 18 14.44 1.21 -8.95
CA LYS A 18 14.67 0.65 -7.62
C LYS A 18 16.15 0.66 -7.24
N GLU A 19 17.03 0.20 -8.13
CA GLU A 19 18.48 0.17 -7.91
C GLU A 19 19.06 1.58 -7.73
N GLY A 20 18.54 2.56 -8.48
CA GLY A 20 18.94 3.97 -8.33
C GLY A 20 18.28 4.70 -7.15
N THR A 21 17.27 4.13 -6.50
CA THR A 21 16.52 4.81 -5.42
C THR A 21 17.26 4.70 -4.10
N PHE A 22 17.44 5.84 -3.43
CA PHE A 22 17.85 5.88 -2.03
C PHE A 22 16.59 5.87 -1.14
N VAL A 23 16.47 4.90 -0.25
CA VAL A 23 15.28 4.70 0.59
C VAL A 23 15.56 5.20 1.99
N ALA A 24 14.95 6.34 2.32
CA ALA A 24 14.89 6.86 3.68
C ALA A 24 13.49 6.68 4.27
N GLY A 25 13.40 6.21 5.50
CA GLY A 25 12.15 6.06 6.25
C GLY A 25 12.18 6.81 7.58
N ALA A 26 11.02 6.94 8.21
CA ALA A 26 10.91 7.55 9.53
C ALA A 26 9.93 6.79 10.41
N THR A 27 10.25 6.69 11.71
CA THR A 27 9.34 6.15 12.72
C THR A 27 8.16 7.09 12.86
N CYS A 28 6.95 6.59 12.60
CA CYS A 28 5.73 7.34 12.86
C CYS A 28 5.55 7.50 14.37
N THR A 29 5.49 8.75 14.83
CA THR A 29 5.27 9.10 16.23
C THR A 29 3.80 9.38 16.53
N GLU A 30 3.04 9.83 15.52
CA GLU A 30 1.63 10.22 15.64
C GLU A 30 0.80 9.54 14.54
N PRO A 31 0.04 8.48 14.86
CA PRO A 31 -0.76 7.78 13.87
C PRO A 31 -1.98 8.60 13.48
N HIS A 32 -2.31 8.57 12.19
CA HIS A 32 -3.58 9.14 11.74
C HIS A 32 -4.75 8.21 12.08
N GLN A 33 -5.94 8.75 12.37
CA GLN A 33 -7.13 7.96 12.74
C GLN A 33 -7.58 6.97 11.64
N SER A 34 -7.27 7.28 10.39
CA SER A 34 -7.59 6.44 9.23
C SER A 34 -6.64 5.26 9.07
N CYS A 35 -5.44 5.31 9.67
CA CYS A 35 -4.40 4.32 9.45
C CYS A 35 -4.58 3.11 10.37
N PHE A 36 -4.10 1.97 9.89
CA PHE A 36 -4.13 0.66 10.53
C PHE A 36 -2.90 -0.14 10.10
N CYS A 37 -1.77 0.56 9.89
CA CYS A 37 -0.54 0.00 9.33
C CYS A 37 0.12 -1.04 10.22
N VAL A 38 -0.11 -0.96 11.54
CA VAL A 38 0.33 -1.95 12.52
C VAL A 38 -0.15 -3.36 12.16
N GLN A 39 -1.31 -3.49 11.47
CA GLN A 39 -1.83 -4.78 11.01
C GLN A 39 -0.97 -5.47 9.97
N PHE A 40 -0.15 -4.72 9.26
CA PHE A 40 0.69 -5.21 8.17
C PHE A 40 2.18 -5.08 8.51
N GLY A 41 2.52 -5.06 9.81
CA GLY A 41 3.90 -4.90 10.27
C GLY A 41 4.44 -3.47 10.13
N GLY A 42 3.55 -2.48 10.08
CA GLY A 42 3.96 -1.07 10.17
C GLY A 42 4.74 -0.78 11.46
N LEU A 43 5.51 0.31 11.45
CA LEU A 43 6.40 0.76 12.55
C LEU A 43 7.63 -0.10 12.83
N SER A 44 7.64 -1.37 12.41
CA SER A 44 8.83 -2.21 12.48
C SER A 44 9.76 -1.95 11.31
N THR A 45 11.05 -1.81 11.60
CA THR A 45 12.13 -1.80 10.60
C THR A 45 12.66 -3.20 10.31
N GLU A 46 12.19 -4.22 11.03
CA GLU A 46 12.66 -5.58 10.90
C GLU A 46 12.30 -6.14 9.51
N GLY A 47 13.31 -6.67 8.80
CA GLY A 47 13.13 -7.20 7.45
C GLY A 47 12.86 -6.16 6.35
N LEU A 48 12.81 -4.86 6.69
CA LEU A 48 12.73 -3.79 5.69
C LEU A 48 14.11 -3.52 5.08
N LYS A 49 14.12 -3.25 3.77
CA LYS A 49 15.31 -2.76 3.07
C LYS A 49 15.22 -1.24 3.00
N TYR A 50 16.12 -0.56 3.69
CA TYR A 50 16.25 0.90 3.70
C TYR A 50 17.73 1.29 3.75
N ASP A 51 18.04 2.50 3.31
CA ASP A 51 19.38 3.07 3.42
C ASP A 51 19.53 3.84 4.73
N LEU A 52 18.55 4.69 5.08
CA LEU A 52 18.50 5.44 6.34
C LEU A 52 17.12 5.36 7.01
N TRP A 53 17.11 5.37 8.33
CA TRP A 53 15.89 5.44 9.13
C TRP A 53 16.00 6.51 10.21
N PHE A 54 14.98 7.34 10.31
CA PHE A 54 14.95 8.49 11.23
C PHE A 54 13.92 8.29 12.34
N THR A 55 14.27 8.66 13.56
CA THR A 55 13.29 8.80 14.66
C THR A 55 13.46 10.17 15.28
N ASP A 56 12.46 11.03 15.08
CA ASP A 56 12.43 12.37 15.66
C ASP A 56 11.79 12.33 17.06
N PHE A 57 12.56 12.72 18.06
CA PHE A 57 12.11 12.82 19.44
C PHE A 57 11.72 14.25 19.85
N GLY A 58 11.86 15.23 18.95
CA GLY A 58 11.66 16.66 19.17
C GLY A 58 12.90 17.38 19.70
N ASP A 59 13.68 16.73 20.57
CA ASP A 59 14.95 17.21 21.11
C ASP A 59 16.18 16.72 20.34
N VAL A 60 16.07 15.54 19.73
CA VAL A 60 17.13 14.88 18.98
C VAL A 60 16.53 13.99 17.90
N ILE A 61 17.25 13.81 16.79
CA ILE A 61 16.90 12.87 15.73
C ILE A 61 17.88 11.70 15.79
N LEU A 62 17.36 10.49 16.02
CA LEU A 62 18.13 9.26 15.86
C LEU A 62 18.18 8.88 14.38
N VAL A 63 19.38 8.60 13.89
CA VAL A 63 19.64 8.13 12.52
C VAL A 63 20.20 6.72 12.59
N GLU A 64 19.54 5.77 11.94
CA GLU A 64 19.97 4.38 11.81
C GLU A 64 20.34 4.11 10.35
N THR A 65 21.47 3.44 10.12
CA THR A 65 21.91 3.01 8.78
C THR A 65 21.45 1.59 8.50
N GLY A 66 20.78 1.39 7.36
CA GLY A 66 20.29 0.08 6.92
C GLY A 66 21.06 -0.52 5.73
N SER A 67 21.98 0.24 5.14
CA SER A 67 22.78 -0.18 3.98
C SER A 67 24.15 0.48 3.96
N ALA A 68 25.07 -0.07 3.14
CA ALA A 68 26.38 0.53 2.89
C ALA A 68 26.29 1.94 2.27
N ARG A 69 25.24 2.22 1.47
CA ARG A 69 24.99 3.57 0.91
C ARG A 69 24.57 4.54 2.02
N GLY A 70 23.74 4.08 2.95
CA GLY A 70 23.38 4.86 4.13
C GLY A 70 24.60 5.19 5.00
N GLU A 71 25.46 4.20 5.24
CA GLU A 71 26.73 4.39 5.98
C GLU A 71 27.65 5.42 5.30
N GLU A 72 27.75 5.41 3.97
CA GLU A 72 28.53 6.39 3.22
C GLU A 72 28.00 7.80 3.42
N VAL A 73 26.67 8.00 3.35
CA VAL A 73 26.04 9.31 3.54
C VAL A 73 26.29 9.87 4.95
N VAL A 74 26.23 9.03 5.99
CA VAL A 74 26.39 9.52 7.37
C VAL A 74 27.85 9.76 7.77
N LYS A 75 28.84 9.18 7.06
CA LYS A 75 30.27 9.35 7.38
C LYS A 75 30.72 10.80 7.29
N ASP A 76 30.15 11.56 6.36
CA ASP A 76 30.49 12.97 6.14
C ASP A 76 29.71 13.92 7.06
N LEU A 77 28.81 13.39 7.89
CA LEU A 77 28.01 14.17 8.82
C LEU A 77 28.68 14.18 10.21
N ASP A 78 28.68 15.34 10.86
CA ASP A 78 29.14 15.49 12.24
C ASP A 78 28.05 14.97 13.22
N LEU A 79 27.94 13.64 13.29
CA LEU A 79 26.95 12.93 14.12
C LEU A 79 27.58 12.44 15.43
N LEU A 80 26.79 12.54 16.49
CA LEU A 80 27.13 11.95 17.79
C LEU A 80 26.75 10.47 17.81
N ASN A 81 27.55 9.65 18.49
CA ASN A 81 27.17 8.28 18.78
C ASN A 81 25.91 8.24 19.65
N ALA A 82 24.85 7.61 19.14
CA ALA A 82 23.59 7.52 19.85
C ALA A 82 23.72 6.64 21.11
N PRO A 83 23.33 7.14 22.30
CA PRO A 83 23.25 6.29 23.48
C PRO A 83 22.13 5.26 23.32
N LYS A 84 22.29 4.07 23.92
CA LYS A 84 21.29 2.99 23.88
C LYS A 84 19.90 3.42 24.35
N GLU A 85 19.82 4.42 25.22
CA GLU A 85 18.57 5.01 25.69
C GLU A 85 17.65 5.51 24.56
N LEU A 86 18.22 5.99 23.45
CA LEU A 86 17.40 6.42 22.31
C LEU A 86 16.67 5.26 21.63
N LEU A 87 17.24 4.05 21.67
CA LEU A 87 16.56 2.85 21.15
C LEU A 87 15.38 2.47 22.04
N TYR A 88 15.53 2.52 23.37
CA TYR A 88 14.42 2.30 24.29
C TYR A 88 13.33 3.37 24.18
N ARG A 89 13.70 4.65 23.96
CA ARG A 89 12.73 5.71 23.66
C ARG A 89 11.95 5.41 22.38
N LYS A 90 12.61 4.94 21.32
CA LYS A 90 11.97 4.54 20.05
C LYS A 90 10.98 3.40 20.28
N GLU A 91 11.37 2.34 20.98
CA GLU A 91 10.50 1.21 21.31
C GLU A 91 9.23 1.66 22.06
N ARG A 92 9.36 2.53 23.06
CA ARG A 92 8.22 3.09 23.79
C ARG A 92 7.26 3.90 22.92
N ILE A 93 7.78 4.61 21.91
CA ILE A 93 6.94 5.30 20.92
C ILE A 93 6.16 4.29 20.10
N ILE A 94 6.83 3.25 19.59
CA ILE A 94 6.20 2.19 18.80
C ILE A 94 5.08 1.53 19.60
N GLU A 95 5.35 1.08 20.83
CA GLU A 95 4.35 0.47 21.72
C GLU A 95 3.15 1.40 21.98
N ARG A 96 3.41 2.70 22.17
CA ARG A 96 2.34 3.69 22.33
C ARG A 96 1.47 3.76 21.07
N VAL A 97 2.08 3.89 19.90
CA VAL A 97 1.36 4.00 18.61
C VAL A 97 0.57 2.73 18.30
N GLU A 98 1.14 1.55 18.59
CA GLU A 98 0.45 0.26 18.45
C GLU A 98 -0.80 0.20 19.34
N ARG A 99 -0.68 0.66 20.59
CA ARG A 99 -1.80 0.73 21.53
C ARG A 99 -2.86 1.76 21.10
N GLU A 100 -2.45 2.92 20.59
CA GLU A 100 -3.34 3.98 20.11
C GLU A 100 -4.12 3.59 18.85
N GLN A 101 -3.48 2.89 17.91
CA GLN A 101 -4.18 2.30 16.76
C GLN A 101 -5.12 1.16 17.17
N GLY A 102 -5.03 0.71 18.43
CA GLY A 102 -6.02 -0.11 19.10
C GLY A 102 -6.40 -1.34 18.30
N PHE A 103 -5.54 -2.36 18.25
CA PHE A 103 -5.89 -3.49 17.39
C PHE A 103 -5.28 -4.84 17.74
N ARG A 104 -6.13 -5.87 17.61
CA ARG A 104 -5.84 -7.30 17.70
C ARG A 104 -5.41 -7.81 16.33
N ARG A 105 -4.14 -8.22 16.17
CA ARG A 105 -3.57 -8.68 14.88
C ARG A 105 -4.59 -9.47 14.03
N ILE A 106 -4.84 -8.97 12.83
CA ILE A 106 -5.71 -9.65 11.84
C ILE A 106 -5.23 -11.09 11.62
N ASN A 107 -6.19 -12.00 11.45
CA ASN A 107 -5.88 -13.37 11.07
C ASN A 107 -5.88 -13.46 9.55
N ASP A 108 -4.68 -13.36 8.95
CA ASP A 108 -4.50 -13.36 7.50
C ASP A 108 -5.16 -14.57 6.84
N LYS A 109 -5.04 -15.75 7.45
CA LYS A 109 -5.67 -16.99 6.93
C LYS A 109 -7.19 -16.87 6.94
N LYS A 110 -7.78 -16.35 8.02
CA LYS A 110 -9.24 -16.19 8.13
C LYS A 110 -9.77 -15.21 7.08
N ILE A 111 -9.05 -14.10 6.88
CA ILE A 111 -9.39 -13.13 5.83
C ILE A 111 -9.30 -13.80 4.45
N PHE A 112 -8.21 -14.49 4.17
CA PHE A 112 -8.02 -15.21 2.91
C PHE A 112 -9.12 -16.24 2.66
N ASP A 113 -9.43 -17.08 3.67
CA ASP A 113 -10.48 -18.10 3.59
C ASP A 113 -11.84 -17.44 3.26
N TRP A 114 -12.19 -16.32 3.92
CA TRP A 114 -13.42 -15.57 3.63
C TRP A 114 -13.50 -15.07 2.18
N PHE A 115 -12.40 -14.56 1.63
CA PHE A 115 -12.38 -14.13 0.23
C PHE A 115 -12.37 -15.28 -0.78
N SER A 116 -11.93 -16.48 -0.36
CA SER A 116 -11.89 -17.68 -1.20
C SER A 116 -13.26 -18.33 -1.40
N GLU A 117 -14.19 -18.07 -0.48
CA GLU A 117 -15.58 -18.48 -0.59
C GLU A 117 -16.34 -17.48 -1.48
N GLU A 118 -17.31 -17.94 -2.27
CA GLU A 118 -18.24 -17.05 -3.00
C GLU A 118 -19.22 -16.41 -2.01
N VAL A 119 -18.71 -15.51 -1.17
CA VAL A 119 -19.47 -14.91 -0.07
C VAL A 119 -20.39 -13.82 -0.60
N THR A 120 -21.68 -14.12 -0.61
CA THR A 120 -22.73 -13.10 -0.65
C THR A 120 -22.85 -12.47 0.74
N HIS A 121 -22.60 -11.17 0.84
CA HIS A 121 -22.67 -10.43 2.11
C HIS A 121 -23.18 -9.00 1.84
N GLU A 122 -23.96 -8.46 2.77
CA GLU A 122 -24.55 -7.11 2.71
C GLU A 122 -23.51 -5.99 2.51
N ILE A 123 -22.26 -6.25 2.88
CA ILE A 123 -21.16 -5.30 2.68
C ILE A 123 -20.90 -5.03 1.20
N TRP A 124 -21.14 -6.01 0.34
CA TRP A 124 -21.03 -5.83 -1.10
C TRP A 124 -22.17 -4.98 -1.67
N GLU A 125 -23.38 -5.14 -1.13
CA GLU A 125 -24.54 -4.31 -1.49
C GLU A 125 -24.30 -2.86 -1.08
N ARG A 126 -23.84 -2.63 0.15
CA ARG A 126 -23.44 -1.30 0.64
C ARG A 126 -22.37 -0.67 -0.26
N LEU A 127 -21.35 -1.43 -0.62
CA LEU A 127 -20.31 -0.96 -1.55
C LEU A 127 -20.86 -0.64 -2.94
N ALA A 128 -21.85 -1.40 -3.43
CA ALA A 128 -22.47 -1.16 -4.72
C ALA A 128 -23.21 0.19 -4.74
N GLU A 129 -23.92 0.50 -3.66
CA GLU A 129 -24.72 1.70 -3.50
C GLU A 129 -23.85 2.96 -3.33
N GLU A 130 -22.84 2.90 -2.46
CA GLU A 130 -22.03 4.05 -2.08
C GLU A 130 -20.90 4.36 -3.09
N CYS A 131 -20.29 3.34 -3.70
CA CYS A 131 -19.03 3.52 -4.43
C CYS A 131 -19.21 4.15 -5.82
N TYR A 132 -18.80 5.42 -5.97
CA TYR A 132 -18.84 6.14 -7.26
C TYR A 132 -17.91 5.59 -8.36
N ALA A 133 -17.12 4.55 -8.10
CA ALA A 133 -16.12 4.02 -9.03
C ALA A 133 -15.12 5.08 -9.55
N CYS A 134 -14.79 6.09 -8.74
CA CYS A 134 -14.01 7.25 -9.16
C CYS A 134 -12.48 7.04 -9.19
N GLY A 135 -11.98 5.95 -8.62
CA GLY A 135 -10.55 5.57 -8.70
C GLY A 135 -9.61 6.33 -7.76
N LYS A 136 -10.07 7.31 -6.97
CA LYS A 136 -9.22 8.07 -6.02
C LYS A 136 -8.41 7.16 -5.08
N CYS A 137 -9.05 6.10 -4.58
CA CYS A 137 -8.43 5.10 -3.71
C CYS A 137 -7.34 4.26 -4.39
N ASN A 138 -7.31 4.21 -5.73
CA ASN A 138 -6.21 3.61 -6.50
C ASN A 138 -5.07 4.60 -6.66
N MET A 139 -5.39 5.84 -7.04
CA MET A 139 -4.38 6.86 -7.35
C MET A 139 -3.53 7.27 -6.13
N ILE A 140 -4.11 7.21 -4.93
CA ILE A 140 -3.39 7.52 -3.68
C ILE A 140 -2.69 6.31 -3.04
N CYS A 141 -2.95 5.10 -3.54
CA CYS A 141 -2.50 3.87 -2.91
C CYS A 141 -1.05 3.56 -3.31
N PRO A 142 -0.11 3.43 -2.35
CA PRO A 142 1.31 3.20 -2.65
C PRO A 142 1.61 1.82 -3.23
N THR A 143 0.63 0.90 -3.20
CA THR A 143 0.77 -0.47 -3.73
C THR A 143 -0.02 -0.68 -5.02
N CYS A 144 -0.77 0.32 -5.49
CA CYS A 144 -1.39 0.27 -6.81
C CYS A 144 -0.31 0.47 -7.87
N HIS A 145 -0.36 -0.38 -8.89
CA HIS A 145 0.68 -0.48 -9.89
C HIS A 145 0.12 -0.77 -11.30
N CYS A 146 -1.21 -0.70 -11.45
CA CYS A 146 -1.88 -0.76 -12.74
C CYS A 146 -1.45 0.44 -13.60
N PHE A 147 -1.32 0.22 -14.90
CA PHE A 147 -0.99 1.25 -15.87
C PHE A 147 -1.63 0.89 -17.21
N ASP A 148 -1.78 1.90 -18.06
CA ASP A 148 -2.12 1.73 -19.48
C ASP A 148 -0.93 2.21 -20.34
N VAL A 149 -0.92 1.78 -21.60
CA VAL A 149 0.07 2.19 -22.59
C VAL A 149 -0.67 2.83 -23.76
N VAL A 150 -0.43 4.12 -23.96
CA VAL A 150 -1.08 4.90 -25.01
C VAL A 150 -0.06 5.40 -26.01
N ASP A 151 -0.46 5.44 -27.28
CA ASP A 151 0.29 6.08 -28.34
C ASP A 151 -0.18 7.54 -28.44
N MET A 152 0.70 8.48 -28.13
CA MET A 152 0.46 9.92 -28.28
C MET A 152 1.13 10.39 -29.56
N THR A 153 0.35 10.90 -30.50
CA THR A 153 0.84 11.42 -31.78
C THR A 153 0.74 12.94 -31.81
N ASP A 154 1.72 13.61 -32.40
CA ASP A 154 1.61 15.02 -32.74
C ASP A 154 0.92 15.23 -34.10
N LEU A 155 0.69 16.50 -34.45
CA LEU A 155 0.09 16.88 -35.73
C LEU A 155 1.09 16.81 -36.90
N GLU A 156 2.38 16.62 -36.62
CA GLU A 156 3.47 16.57 -37.60
C GLU A 156 3.75 15.14 -38.08
N GLY A 157 3.07 14.14 -37.49
CA GLY A 157 3.17 12.73 -37.84
C GLY A 157 4.22 11.96 -37.03
N SER A 158 4.76 12.56 -35.97
CA SER A 158 5.58 11.88 -34.98
C SER A 158 4.70 11.36 -33.83
N GLY A 159 5.22 10.41 -33.06
CA GLY A 159 4.50 9.90 -31.91
C GLY A 159 5.38 9.16 -30.94
N GLU A 160 4.92 9.10 -29.69
CA GLU A 160 5.56 8.38 -28.60
C GLU A 160 4.58 7.41 -27.95
N ARG A 161 5.12 6.26 -27.54
CA ARG A 161 4.39 5.29 -26.74
C ARG A 161 4.71 5.52 -25.29
N VAL A 162 3.72 5.96 -24.51
CA VAL A 162 3.90 6.32 -23.11
C VAL A 162 3.10 5.42 -22.18
N ARG A 163 3.68 5.14 -21.02
CA ARG A 163 2.98 4.49 -19.90
C ARG A 163 2.29 5.56 -19.07
N ILE A 164 0.98 5.44 -18.90
CA ILE A 164 0.18 6.32 -18.04
C ILE A 164 -0.38 5.55 -16.86
N TRP A 165 -0.61 6.26 -15.75
CA TRP A 165 -1.32 5.67 -14.62
C TRP A 165 -2.75 5.33 -15.01
N ASP A 166 -3.14 4.11 -14.72
CA ASP A 166 -4.51 3.63 -14.84
C ASP A 166 -4.82 2.74 -13.62
N ALA A 167 -6.04 2.27 -13.49
CA ALA A 167 -6.47 1.52 -12.33
C ALA A 167 -7.54 0.50 -12.69
N CYS A 168 -7.42 -0.69 -12.09
CA CYS A 168 -8.42 -1.76 -12.19
C CYS A 168 -9.86 -1.34 -11.81
N HIS A 169 -9.99 -0.23 -11.08
CA HIS A 169 -11.27 0.33 -10.64
C HIS A 169 -11.91 1.28 -11.67
N LEU A 170 -11.13 1.80 -12.63
CA LEU A 170 -11.61 2.68 -13.70
C LEU A 170 -12.28 1.86 -14.80
N PHE A 171 -13.36 2.41 -15.37
CA PHE A 171 -14.17 1.70 -16.37
C PHE A 171 -13.36 1.26 -17.59
N ARG A 172 -12.46 2.14 -18.07
CA ARG A 172 -11.68 1.91 -19.30
C ARG A 172 -10.65 0.77 -19.17
N TYR A 173 -10.15 0.51 -17.97
CA TYR A 173 -9.13 -0.53 -17.74
C TYR A 173 -9.59 -1.93 -18.16
N GLY A 174 -10.89 -2.22 -18.04
CA GLY A 174 -11.47 -3.51 -18.43
C GLY A 174 -11.97 -3.57 -19.88
N LEU A 175 -11.95 -2.45 -20.62
CA LEU A 175 -12.52 -2.33 -21.95
C LEU A 175 -11.51 -2.78 -23.01
N VAL A 176 -11.88 -3.77 -23.82
CA VAL A 176 -11.04 -4.25 -24.93
C VAL A 176 -11.52 -3.72 -26.28
N ALA A 177 -10.68 -3.89 -27.32
CA ALA A 177 -10.92 -3.35 -28.66
C ALA A 177 -12.27 -3.74 -29.29
N SER A 178 -12.85 -4.89 -28.92
CA SER A 178 -14.18 -5.32 -29.38
C SER A 178 -15.35 -4.57 -28.72
N GLY A 179 -15.08 -3.64 -27.78
CA GLY A 179 -16.07 -2.95 -26.98
C GLY A 179 -16.56 -3.76 -25.77
N HIS A 180 -16.11 -5.00 -25.60
CA HIS A 180 -16.42 -5.80 -24.41
C HIS A 180 -15.68 -5.27 -23.20
N ASN A 181 -16.35 -5.21 -22.04
CA ASN A 181 -15.74 -4.84 -20.77
C ASN A 181 -15.87 -5.98 -19.76
N PHE A 182 -14.76 -6.61 -19.40
CA PHE A 182 -14.74 -7.74 -18.45
C PHE A 182 -15.22 -7.35 -17.05
N ARG A 183 -15.24 -6.05 -16.72
CA ARG A 183 -15.71 -5.51 -15.43
C ARG A 183 -16.53 -4.23 -15.66
N GLY A 184 -17.56 -4.33 -16.51
CA GLY A 184 -18.44 -3.20 -16.85
C GLY A 184 -19.25 -2.66 -15.66
N GLU A 185 -19.61 -3.54 -14.72
CA GLU A 185 -20.38 -3.16 -13.53
C GLU A 185 -19.53 -2.46 -12.47
N ARG A 186 -20.09 -1.41 -11.84
CA ARG A 186 -19.42 -0.63 -10.78
C ARG A 186 -19.03 -1.52 -9.59
N LEU A 187 -19.97 -2.35 -9.12
CA LEU A 187 -19.74 -3.25 -8.00
C LEU A 187 -18.60 -4.22 -8.30
N ALA A 188 -18.58 -4.84 -9.49
CA ALA A 188 -17.51 -5.75 -9.88
C ALA A 188 -16.13 -5.10 -9.81
N ARG A 189 -16.00 -3.81 -10.20
CA ARG A 189 -14.74 -3.06 -10.08
C ARG A 189 -14.38 -2.70 -8.63
N ALA A 190 -15.37 -2.40 -7.78
CA ALA A 190 -15.15 -2.12 -6.36
C ALA A 190 -14.69 -3.38 -5.61
N GLN A 191 -15.36 -4.51 -5.84
CA GLN A 191 -14.98 -5.82 -5.33
C GLN A 191 -13.57 -6.19 -5.82
N TYR A 192 -13.31 -6.09 -7.12
CA TYR A 192 -12.00 -6.43 -7.67
C TYR A 192 -10.87 -5.62 -7.02
N ARG A 193 -11.08 -4.33 -6.74
CA ARG A 193 -10.11 -3.48 -6.03
C ARG A 193 -9.79 -3.99 -4.62
N ILE A 194 -10.73 -4.66 -3.96
CA ILE A 194 -10.55 -5.22 -2.62
C ILE A 194 -9.87 -6.58 -2.70
N TYR A 195 -10.32 -7.45 -3.63
CA TYR A 195 -9.68 -8.74 -3.92
C TYR A 195 -8.22 -8.57 -4.35
N ASP A 196 -7.91 -7.56 -5.16
CA ASP A 196 -6.54 -7.19 -5.57
C ASP A 196 -5.66 -6.66 -4.42
N LYS A 197 -6.22 -6.48 -3.22
CA LYS A 197 -5.43 -6.19 -2.01
C LYS A 197 -5.32 -7.35 -1.05
N PHE A 198 -6.38 -8.13 -0.89
CA PHE A 198 -6.47 -9.10 0.20
C PHE A 198 -6.54 -10.56 -0.26
N TYR A 199 -6.93 -10.83 -1.50
CA TYR A 199 -7.08 -12.19 -2.00
C TYR A 199 -5.96 -12.58 -2.96
N TYR A 200 -5.95 -12.03 -4.17
CA TYR A 200 -5.01 -12.46 -5.23
C TYR A 200 -3.53 -12.32 -4.84
N PRO A 201 -3.07 -11.24 -4.18
CA PRO A 201 -1.69 -11.14 -3.74
C PRO A 201 -1.35 -12.17 -2.66
N TYR A 202 -2.30 -12.49 -1.77
CA TYR A 202 -2.08 -13.47 -0.72
C TYR A 202 -2.01 -14.88 -1.30
N GLU A 203 -2.92 -15.22 -2.21
CA GLU A 203 -2.92 -16.47 -2.97
C GLU A 203 -1.57 -16.70 -3.68
N ARG A 204 -1.07 -15.67 -4.37
CA ARG A 204 0.15 -15.78 -5.18
C ARG A 204 1.44 -15.68 -4.38
N TYR A 205 1.47 -14.82 -3.36
CA TYR A 205 2.72 -14.39 -2.70
C TYR A 205 2.78 -14.61 -1.19
N GLY A 206 1.67 -15.05 -0.58
CA GLY A 206 1.51 -15.19 0.87
C GLY A 206 1.47 -13.87 1.64
N ILE A 207 1.25 -12.74 0.95
CA ILE A 207 1.19 -11.41 1.58
C ILE A 207 0.05 -10.57 0.99
N PHE A 208 -0.55 -9.73 1.81
CA PHE A 208 -1.49 -8.73 1.33
C PHE A 208 -0.78 -7.61 0.56
N ALA A 209 -1.48 -7.00 -0.40
CA ALA A 209 -1.04 -5.78 -1.08
C ALA A 209 -1.56 -4.50 -0.40
N CYS A 210 -2.05 -4.58 0.84
CA CYS A 210 -2.35 -3.43 1.68
C CYS A 210 -1.21 -3.18 2.68
N VAL A 211 -0.92 -1.92 2.98
CA VAL A 211 0.05 -1.50 4.01
C VAL A 211 -0.61 -0.75 5.17
N GLY A 212 -1.94 -0.70 5.20
CA GLY A 212 -2.73 -0.04 6.25
C GLY A 212 -2.52 1.48 6.36
N CYS A 213 -2.08 2.16 5.29
CA CYS A 213 -1.79 3.60 5.35
C CYS A 213 -3.02 4.52 5.51
N GLY A 214 -4.25 4.01 5.40
CA GLY A 214 -5.49 4.80 5.58
C GLY A 214 -5.84 5.80 4.47
N ARG A 215 -4.89 6.16 3.59
CA ARG A 215 -5.08 7.19 2.55
C ARG A 215 -6.26 6.93 1.60
N CYS A 216 -6.61 5.67 1.36
CA CYS A 216 -7.75 5.33 0.50
C CYS A 216 -9.09 5.74 1.12
N PHE A 217 -9.21 5.69 2.44
CA PHE A 217 -10.38 6.17 3.18
C PHE A 217 -10.44 7.70 3.12
N GLU A 218 -9.34 8.40 3.43
CA GLU A 218 -9.28 9.87 3.40
C GLU A 218 -9.59 10.46 2.02
N ALA A 219 -9.17 9.80 0.95
CA ALA A 219 -9.45 10.25 -0.41
C ALA A 219 -10.86 9.88 -0.90
N CYS A 220 -11.58 9.03 -0.17
CA CYS A 220 -12.88 8.52 -0.58
C CYS A 220 -13.93 9.62 -0.47
N SER A 221 -14.67 9.86 -1.55
CA SER A 221 -15.76 10.86 -1.55
C SER A 221 -17.11 10.29 -1.07
N ALA A 222 -17.13 9.03 -0.64
CA ALA A 222 -18.30 8.33 -0.12
C ALA A 222 -18.01 7.68 1.24
N ASP A 223 -16.93 8.08 1.92
CA ASP A 223 -16.55 7.60 3.26
C ASP A 223 -16.42 6.07 3.41
N ILE A 224 -16.16 5.36 2.30
CA ILE A 224 -15.95 3.91 2.30
C ILE A 224 -14.64 3.56 3.02
N ASP A 225 -14.77 2.78 4.09
CA ASP A 225 -13.65 2.26 4.88
C ASP A 225 -13.40 0.77 4.61
N LEU A 226 -12.20 0.45 4.11
CA LEU A 226 -11.78 -0.93 3.87
C LEU A 226 -11.65 -1.75 5.16
N ARG A 227 -11.47 -1.09 6.32
CA ARG A 227 -11.40 -1.76 7.62
C ARG A 227 -12.70 -2.50 7.95
N ASP A 228 -13.85 -2.02 7.47
CA ASP A 228 -15.12 -2.70 7.68
C ASP A 228 -15.14 -4.06 6.97
N VAL A 229 -14.59 -4.15 5.77
CA VAL A 229 -14.47 -5.41 5.04
C VAL A 229 -13.54 -6.37 5.77
N LEU A 230 -12.43 -5.86 6.32
CA LEU A 230 -11.49 -6.68 7.09
C LEU A 230 -12.07 -7.16 8.42
N LYS A 231 -12.93 -6.37 9.08
CA LYS A 231 -13.64 -6.78 10.28
C LYS A 231 -14.60 -7.93 9.98
N VAL A 232 -15.42 -7.79 8.93
CA VAL A 232 -16.34 -8.85 8.47
C VAL A 232 -15.55 -10.12 8.10
N ALA A 233 -14.53 -10.00 7.25
CA ALA A 233 -13.69 -11.13 6.84
C ALA A 233 -12.91 -11.76 8.00
N GLY A 234 -12.50 -10.94 8.97
CA GLY A 234 -11.87 -11.37 10.22
C GLY A 234 -12.85 -11.96 11.24
N GLY A 235 -14.16 -11.97 10.95
CA GLY A 235 -15.25 -12.39 11.81
C GLY A 235 -15.37 -11.59 13.11
N GLU A 236 -15.01 -10.31 13.06
CA GLU A 236 -15.35 -9.29 14.04
C GLU A 236 -16.58 -8.53 13.51
N GLY A 237 -17.74 -9.18 13.51
CA GLY A 237 -18.98 -8.57 13.01
C GLY A 237 -19.94 -9.59 12.42
N SER A 238 -20.83 -10.06 13.29
CA SER A 238 -22.23 -10.40 12.99
C SER A 238 -23.08 -9.53 13.90
#